data_AF-A0A5A5R2V8-F1
#
_entry.id   AF-A0A5A5R2V8-F1
#
_cell.length_a   1.000
_cell.length_b   1.000
_cell.length_c   1.000
_cell.angle_alpha   90.00
_cell.angle_beta   90.00
_cell.angle_gamma   90.00
#
_symmetry.space_group_name_H-M   'P 1'
#
loop_
_entity.id
_entity.type
_entity.pdbx_description
1 polymer ?
#
loop_
_entity_poly.entity_id
_entity_poly.type
_entity_poly.pdbx_seq_one_letter_code
_entity_poly.pdbx_strand_id
1 'polypeptide(L)'
;MLDFFSQGFQSGKSDTGRECWLINSSITGYIDKEINRETLEKLRQSIQYQMVKSIPEAIETVKNYAEQSPLPTWGEPLIFPLLENLPSLLPGTRYGHRIEGKTIAETWVKILQKIKTTGTIRPTGYDGKWQELIDLMAVVTNEPSDFYFPEPNYLPIDRAFLTEYIGQILDDSPIHQGVKYTYGQRLRSWFGRDQIAQVINKLISEIDAASAVMSLWDVKDHEKGGSPCLNHIWVRVVENELSLTAIFRSNDMFAAWPANAMGLRALQQHIRDEISKRSDYNLSMGPLITISQSAHIYDDTWENVERLIATQYDKIVNQRDFFDPSGNFLISVEKEQILLQQTTPGSGEIVACYQGKNPLKLIRELAATNPAIIPEHIGYLGIELQKAYNCLKNNQPYIQDQ
;
A
#
# COMPACT_ATOMS: atom_id res chain seq x y z
N MET A 1 20.80 0.13 -35.67
CA MET A 1 20.40 1.21 -36.61
C MET A 1 20.70 0.85 -38.06
N LEU A 2 21.91 0.41 -38.43
CA LEU A 2 22.19 -0.06 -39.80
C LEU A 2 21.28 -1.24 -40.21
N ASP A 3 21.09 -2.20 -39.31
CA ASP A 3 20.23 -3.37 -39.54
C ASP A 3 18.76 -3.02 -39.74
N PHE A 4 18.32 -1.86 -39.23
CA PHE A 4 17.07 -1.29 -39.68
C PHE A 4 17.22 -1.05 -41.18
N PHE A 5 17.97 -0.06 -41.64
CA PHE A 5 18.08 0.25 -43.07
C PHE A 5 18.36 -0.95 -44.00
N SER A 6 19.19 -1.91 -43.61
CA SER A 6 19.57 -3.05 -44.45
C SER A 6 18.65 -4.28 -44.37
N GLN A 7 18.15 -4.65 -43.18
CA GLN A 7 17.52 -5.98 -42.97
C GLN A 7 16.01 -5.94 -42.74
N GLY A 8 15.44 -4.78 -42.45
CA GLY A 8 13.98 -4.66 -42.29
C GLY A 8 13.53 -4.47 -40.85
N PHE A 9 12.22 -4.47 -40.70
CA PHE A 9 11.54 -4.58 -39.41
C PHE A 9 10.25 -5.38 -39.60
N GLN A 10 9.74 -5.96 -38.51
CA GLN A 10 8.51 -6.73 -38.50
C GLN A 10 7.64 -6.38 -37.30
N SER A 11 6.35 -6.71 -37.35
CA SER A 11 5.48 -6.51 -36.18
C SER A 11 5.85 -7.51 -35.10
N GLY A 12 5.91 -7.08 -33.84
CA GLY A 12 6.20 -7.96 -32.71
C GLY A 12 5.86 -7.34 -31.38
N LYS A 13 6.42 -7.90 -30.31
CA LYS A 13 6.28 -7.41 -28.93
C LYS A 13 7.64 -7.13 -28.30
N SER A 14 7.73 -6.10 -27.47
CA SER A 14 8.90 -5.82 -26.65
C SER A 14 9.09 -6.87 -25.55
N ASP A 15 10.22 -6.80 -24.86
CA ASP A 15 10.51 -7.51 -23.61
C ASP A 15 9.44 -7.28 -22.51
N THR A 16 8.78 -6.11 -22.54
CA THR A 16 7.66 -5.74 -21.67
C THR A 16 6.28 -6.18 -22.20
N GLY A 17 6.23 -6.87 -23.34
CA GLY A 17 4.99 -7.36 -23.96
C GLY A 17 4.23 -6.32 -24.80
N ARG A 18 4.77 -5.11 -24.97
CA ARG A 18 4.17 -4.01 -25.73
C ARG A 18 4.25 -4.27 -27.23
N GLU A 19 3.18 -4.01 -27.97
CA GLU A 19 3.24 -4.06 -29.44
C GLU A 19 4.22 -3.02 -29.98
N CYS A 20 5.13 -3.46 -30.84
CA CYS A 20 6.16 -2.61 -31.43
C CYS A 20 6.57 -3.14 -32.81
N TRP A 21 7.44 -2.40 -33.49
CA TRP A 21 8.19 -2.91 -34.63
C TRP A 21 9.54 -3.44 -34.15
N LEU A 22 9.81 -4.71 -34.41
CA LEU A 22 11.10 -5.35 -34.13
C LEU A 22 12.03 -5.13 -35.30
N ILE A 23 13.22 -4.60 -35.05
CA ILE A 23 14.29 -4.51 -36.06
C ILE A 23 14.82 -5.92 -36.32
N ASN A 24 14.94 -6.29 -37.59
CA ASN A 24 15.53 -7.58 -37.99
C ASN A 24 17.04 -7.52 -37.75
N SER A 25 17.51 -7.87 -36.55
CA SER A 25 18.92 -7.82 -36.16
C SER A 25 19.24 -8.91 -35.12
N SER A 26 20.51 -9.29 -35.02
CA SER A 26 21.00 -10.13 -33.93
C SER A 26 20.94 -9.43 -32.57
N ILE A 27 20.92 -8.10 -32.55
CA ILE A 27 20.73 -7.27 -31.35
C ILE A 27 19.29 -6.76 -31.36
N THR A 28 18.56 -7.01 -30.28
CA THR A 28 17.17 -6.59 -30.19
C THR A 28 17.05 -5.08 -30.22
N GLY A 29 16.22 -4.57 -31.13
CA GLY A 29 15.90 -3.16 -31.26
C GLY A 29 14.41 -2.98 -31.54
N TYR A 30 13.83 -1.95 -30.93
CA TYR A 30 12.40 -1.66 -30.97
C TYR A 30 12.15 -0.29 -31.61
N ILE A 31 11.07 -0.17 -32.37
CA ILE A 31 10.51 1.10 -32.84
C ILE A 31 9.04 1.15 -32.41
N ASP A 32 8.59 2.30 -31.92
CA ASP A 32 7.22 2.49 -31.44
C ASP A 32 6.17 2.20 -32.53
N LYS A 33 5.10 1.51 -32.13
CA LYS A 33 4.05 1.05 -33.06
C LYS A 33 3.24 2.20 -33.68
N GLU A 34 3.21 3.35 -33.04
CA GLU A 34 2.54 4.58 -33.49
C GLU A 34 3.11 5.12 -34.81
N ILE A 35 4.40 4.87 -35.08
CA ILE A 35 4.99 5.16 -36.38
C ILE A 35 4.53 4.07 -37.35
N ASN A 36 3.64 4.43 -38.27
CA ASN A 36 3.07 3.44 -39.19
C ASN A 36 4.14 2.81 -40.11
N ARG A 37 3.87 1.59 -40.59
CA ARG A 37 4.80 0.83 -41.45
C ARG A 37 5.22 1.62 -42.69
N GLU A 38 4.28 2.29 -43.33
CA GLU A 38 4.51 3.04 -44.58
C GLU A 38 5.53 4.16 -44.37
N THR A 39 5.46 4.85 -43.24
CA THR A 39 6.40 5.90 -42.85
C THR A 39 7.80 5.33 -42.63
N LEU A 40 7.90 4.21 -41.91
CA LEU A 40 9.18 3.55 -41.67
C LEU A 40 9.80 3.02 -42.97
N GLU A 41 9.00 2.46 -43.88
CA GLU A 41 9.48 2.05 -45.21
C GLU A 41 9.92 3.23 -46.06
N LYS A 42 9.17 4.33 -46.05
CA LYS A 42 9.55 5.56 -46.73
C LYS A 42 10.88 6.09 -46.21
N LEU A 43 11.09 6.11 -44.89
CA LEU A 43 12.35 6.52 -44.26
C LEU A 43 13.52 5.64 -44.73
N ARG A 44 13.33 4.32 -44.76
CA ARG A 44 14.38 3.37 -45.18
C ARG A 44 14.79 3.55 -46.64
N GLN A 45 13.81 3.75 -47.51
CA GLN A 45 14.03 3.92 -48.95
C GLN A 45 14.62 5.29 -49.28
N SER A 46 14.37 6.29 -48.44
CA SER A 46 14.80 7.68 -48.67
C SER A 46 16.21 7.97 -48.15
N ILE A 47 16.77 7.11 -47.30
CA ILE A 47 18.10 7.31 -46.71
C ILE A 47 19.11 6.37 -47.35
N GLN A 48 20.13 6.96 -47.97
CA GLN A 48 21.32 6.22 -48.41
C GLN A 48 22.32 6.14 -47.26
N TYR A 49 22.97 4.99 -47.11
CA TYR A 49 23.99 4.77 -46.10
C TYR A 49 25.18 4.01 -46.70
N GLN A 50 26.37 4.24 -46.16
CA GLN A 50 27.60 3.56 -46.57
C GLN A 50 28.38 3.11 -45.33
N MET A 51 28.85 1.87 -45.36
CA MET A 51 29.74 1.33 -44.34
C MET A 51 31.19 1.73 -44.65
N VAL A 52 31.87 2.28 -43.65
CA VAL A 52 33.29 2.64 -43.71
C VAL A 52 34.05 1.85 -42.66
N LYS A 53 35.29 1.46 -42.96
CA LYS A 53 36.11 0.58 -42.11
C LYS A 53 37.09 1.34 -41.23
N SER A 54 37.24 2.65 -41.45
CA SER A 54 38.18 3.49 -40.69
C SER A 54 37.72 4.95 -40.61
N ILE A 55 38.25 5.69 -39.62
CA ILE A 55 37.98 7.13 -39.48
C ILE A 55 38.47 7.94 -40.68
N PRO A 56 39.69 7.70 -41.25
CA PRO A 56 40.12 8.42 -42.46
C PRO A 56 39.16 8.23 -43.65
N GLU A 57 38.67 7.00 -43.87
CA GLU A 57 37.70 6.69 -44.91
C GLU A 57 36.35 7.38 -44.66
N ALA A 58 35.91 7.47 -43.40
CA ALA A 58 34.72 8.23 -43.01
C ALA A 58 34.87 9.73 -43.36
N ILE A 59 36.03 10.32 -43.04
CA ILE A 59 36.32 11.73 -43.34
C ILE A 59 36.31 11.98 -44.86
N GLU A 60 36.92 11.10 -45.65
CA GLU A 60 36.92 11.19 -47.11
C GLU A 60 35.50 11.06 -47.67
N THR A 61 34.71 10.10 -47.19
CA THR A 61 33.32 9.89 -47.62
C THR A 61 32.44 11.10 -47.32
N VAL A 62 32.58 11.70 -46.13
CA VAL A 62 31.82 12.91 -45.76
C VAL A 62 32.23 14.11 -46.62
N LYS A 63 33.53 14.28 -46.92
CA LYS A 63 34.00 15.33 -47.83
C LYS A 63 33.41 15.15 -49.23
N ASN A 64 33.38 13.92 -49.74
CA ASN A 64 32.78 13.60 -51.03
C ASN A 64 31.28 13.93 -51.06
N TYR A 65 30.53 13.67 -49.98
CA TYR A 65 29.12 14.07 -49.90
C TYR A 65 28.93 15.59 -49.83
N ALA A 66 29.83 16.32 -49.18
CA ALA A 66 29.77 17.78 -49.10
C ALA A 66 29.99 18.46 -50.46
N GLU A 67 30.69 17.80 -51.39
CA GLU A 67 30.89 18.27 -52.77
C GLU A 67 29.70 17.98 -53.69
N GLN A 68 28.75 17.13 -53.26
CA GLN A 68 27.57 16.81 -54.04
C GLN A 68 26.50 17.90 -53.94
N SER A 69 25.68 18.02 -54.99
CA SER A 69 24.53 18.93 -54.97
C SER A 69 23.54 18.51 -53.88
N PRO A 70 22.92 19.46 -53.16
CA PRO A 70 21.91 19.15 -52.15
C PRO A 70 20.79 18.30 -52.74
N LEU A 71 20.45 17.21 -52.05
CA LEU A 71 19.32 16.36 -52.42
C LEU A 71 18.00 17.06 -52.06
N PRO A 72 16.92 16.84 -52.84
CA PRO A 72 15.60 17.31 -52.47
C PRO A 72 15.15 16.66 -51.16
N THR A 73 14.31 17.37 -50.40
CA THR A 73 13.68 16.83 -49.20
C THR A 73 12.81 15.63 -49.55
N TRP A 74 12.97 14.51 -48.84
CA TRP A 74 12.23 13.27 -49.08
C TRP A 74 10.81 13.27 -48.48
N GLY A 75 10.45 14.31 -47.74
CA GLY A 75 9.10 14.52 -47.21
C GLY A 75 9.00 15.71 -46.27
N GLU A 76 7.79 15.96 -45.81
CA GLU A 76 7.48 16.92 -44.75
C GLU A 76 7.74 16.31 -43.36
N PRO A 77 8.07 17.12 -42.34
CA PRO A 77 8.20 16.64 -40.97
C PRO A 77 6.92 15.97 -40.47
N LEU A 78 7.06 14.78 -39.89
CA LEU A 78 5.97 14.05 -39.24
C LEU A 78 6.11 14.18 -37.73
N ILE A 79 5.00 14.46 -37.05
CA ILE A 79 4.94 14.54 -35.58
C ILE A 79 4.19 13.32 -35.07
N PHE A 80 4.84 12.58 -34.17
CA PHE A 80 4.24 11.46 -33.46
C PHE A 80 4.09 11.86 -31.98
N PRO A 81 2.93 11.58 -31.35
CA PRO A 81 2.77 11.85 -29.93
C PRO A 81 3.70 10.93 -29.13
N LEU A 82 4.53 11.49 -28.25
CA LEU A 82 5.34 10.68 -27.35
C LEU A 82 4.40 9.89 -26.42
N LEU A 83 4.33 8.56 -26.59
CA LEU A 83 3.69 7.69 -25.61
C LEU A 83 4.55 7.62 -24.34
N GLU A 84 4.34 8.57 -23.41
CA GLU A 84 4.84 8.45 -22.04
C GLU A 84 4.11 7.32 -21.32
N ASN A 85 4.67 6.12 -21.39
CA ASN A 85 4.22 5.01 -20.55
C ASN A 85 4.76 5.25 -19.14
N LEU A 86 4.02 6.00 -18.34
CA LEU A 86 4.31 6.08 -16.91
C LEU A 86 4.19 4.67 -16.31
N PRO A 87 5.21 4.19 -15.57
CA PRO A 87 5.07 2.93 -14.86
C PRO A 87 3.87 3.03 -13.91
N SER A 88 3.04 1.97 -13.88
CA SER A 88 1.92 1.88 -12.94
C SER A 88 2.36 1.76 -11.48
N LEU A 89 3.64 1.44 -11.25
CA LEU A 89 4.25 1.31 -9.93
C LEU A 89 5.08 2.54 -9.57
N LEU A 90 4.75 3.15 -8.45
CA LEU A 90 5.57 4.19 -7.84
C LEU A 90 6.68 3.58 -6.98
N PRO A 91 7.83 4.27 -6.83
CA PRO A 91 8.84 3.86 -5.87
C PRO A 91 8.28 3.88 -4.44
N GLY A 92 8.69 2.91 -3.63
CA GLY A 92 8.27 2.79 -2.24
C GLY A 92 9.21 1.89 -1.43
N THR A 93 9.06 1.93 -0.11
CA THR A 93 9.73 0.97 0.77
C THR A 93 9.23 -0.44 0.49
N ARG A 94 10.09 -1.45 0.63
CA ARG A 94 9.68 -2.85 0.44
C ARG A 94 9.11 -3.47 1.71
N TYR A 95 9.71 -3.14 2.85
CA TYR A 95 9.46 -3.73 4.15
C TYR A 95 8.82 -2.70 5.08
N GLY A 96 7.97 -3.18 5.99
CA GLY A 96 7.43 -2.38 7.09
C GLY A 96 6.44 -1.34 6.60
N HIS A 97 5.17 -1.71 6.59
CA HIS A 97 4.08 -0.83 6.19
C HIS A 97 3.09 -0.71 7.32
N ARG A 98 2.59 0.49 7.58
CA ARG A 98 1.51 0.72 8.54
C ARG A 98 0.34 1.37 7.83
N ILE A 99 -0.81 0.72 7.89
CA ILE A 99 -2.07 1.18 7.30
C ILE A 99 -3.12 1.15 8.40
N GLU A 100 -3.88 2.24 8.52
CA GLU A 100 -4.89 2.40 9.55
C GLU A 100 -6.22 2.88 8.94
N GLY A 101 -7.31 2.35 9.46
CA GLY A 101 -8.67 2.81 9.15
C GLY A 101 -9.64 2.51 10.31
N LYS A 102 -10.80 3.16 10.27
CA LYS A 102 -11.83 2.98 11.32
C LYS A 102 -12.48 1.61 11.19
N THR A 103 -12.88 1.26 9.97
CA THR A 103 -13.53 -0.02 9.67
C THR A 103 -12.63 -0.96 8.89
N ILE A 104 -12.95 -2.24 8.90
CA ILE A 104 -12.32 -3.29 8.08
C ILE A 104 -12.47 -2.93 6.60
N ALA A 105 -13.66 -2.49 6.17
CA ALA A 105 -13.90 -2.11 4.77
C ALA A 105 -13.03 -0.93 4.32
N GLU A 106 -12.93 0.12 5.14
CA GLU A 106 -12.08 1.28 4.86
C GLU A 106 -10.59 0.88 4.81
N THR A 107 -10.15 0.10 5.81
CA THR A 107 -8.77 -0.35 5.92
C THR A 107 -8.39 -1.25 4.74
N TRP A 108 -9.29 -2.11 4.29
CA TRP A 108 -9.11 -2.98 3.13
C TRP A 108 -8.82 -2.18 1.86
N VAL A 109 -9.61 -1.16 1.56
CA VAL A 109 -9.39 -0.31 0.37
C VAL A 109 -8.04 0.40 0.45
N LYS A 110 -7.64 0.89 1.63
CA LYS A 110 -6.31 1.49 1.86
C LYS A 110 -5.16 0.49 1.65
N ILE A 111 -5.32 -0.76 2.11
CA ILE A 111 -4.35 -1.85 1.89
C ILE A 111 -4.18 -2.10 0.39
N LEU A 112 -5.28 -2.31 -0.32
CA LEU A 112 -5.26 -2.59 -1.75
C LEU A 112 -4.60 -1.46 -2.53
N GLN A 113 -4.90 -0.20 -2.19
CA GLN A 113 -4.26 0.93 -2.84
C GLN A 113 -2.75 0.97 -2.57
N LYS A 114 -2.32 0.73 -1.33
CA LYS A 114 -0.88 0.74 -0.99
C LYS A 114 -0.12 -0.37 -1.73
N ILE A 115 -0.69 -1.57 -1.79
CA ILE A 115 -0.14 -2.69 -2.55
C ILE A 115 -0.09 -2.33 -4.02
N LYS A 116 -1.18 -1.86 -4.62
CA LYS A 116 -1.24 -1.55 -6.05
C LYS A 116 -0.27 -0.44 -6.47
N THR A 117 -0.06 0.54 -5.60
CA THR A 117 0.81 1.69 -5.89
C THR A 117 2.29 1.36 -5.78
N THR A 118 2.71 0.59 -4.77
CA THR A 118 4.15 0.41 -4.44
C THR A 118 4.61 -1.04 -4.29
N GLY A 119 3.70 -1.99 -4.39
CA GLY A 119 3.97 -3.41 -4.23
C GLY A 119 4.87 -3.95 -5.34
N THR A 120 5.76 -4.86 -4.98
CA THR A 120 6.67 -5.51 -5.94
C THR A 120 5.94 -6.63 -6.67
N ILE A 121 5.98 -6.63 -8.00
CA ILE A 121 5.42 -7.72 -8.81
C ILE A 121 6.41 -8.89 -8.82
N ARG A 122 5.93 -10.09 -8.51
CA ARG A 122 6.73 -11.33 -8.48
C ARG A 122 5.95 -12.48 -9.13
N PRO A 123 6.64 -13.48 -9.72
CA PRO A 123 5.97 -14.69 -10.16
C PRO A 123 5.45 -15.47 -8.95
N THR A 124 4.33 -16.15 -9.12
CA THR A 124 3.82 -17.15 -8.17
C THR A 124 4.50 -18.51 -8.45
N GLY A 125 4.29 -19.47 -7.55
CA GLY A 125 4.70 -20.86 -7.79
C GLY A 125 3.82 -21.62 -8.81
N TYR A 126 2.80 -20.95 -9.38
CA TYR A 126 1.78 -21.54 -10.25
C TYR A 126 1.51 -20.57 -11.42
N ASP A 127 2.39 -20.53 -12.43
CA ASP A 127 2.26 -19.79 -13.71
C ASP A 127 1.40 -18.50 -13.68
N GLY A 128 1.69 -17.61 -12.73
CA GLY A 128 0.98 -16.35 -12.54
C GLY A 128 1.85 -15.32 -11.83
N LYS A 129 1.29 -14.15 -11.54
CA LYS A 129 1.97 -13.08 -10.79
C LYS A 129 1.15 -12.66 -9.59
N TRP A 130 1.84 -12.16 -8.59
CA TRP A 130 1.24 -11.41 -7.50
C TRP A 130 1.99 -10.10 -7.29
N GLN A 131 1.31 -9.13 -6.70
CA GLN A 131 1.90 -7.86 -6.28
C GLN A 131 1.92 -7.82 -4.76
N GLU A 132 3.10 -7.61 -4.18
CA GLU A 132 3.37 -7.92 -2.77
C GLU A 132 4.03 -6.75 -2.01
N LEU A 133 3.63 -6.61 -0.74
CA LEU A 133 4.35 -5.85 0.29
C LEU A 133 4.75 -6.79 1.44
N ILE A 134 5.91 -6.53 2.04
CA ILE A 134 6.46 -7.35 3.13
C ILE A 134 6.26 -6.64 4.47
N ASP A 135 5.81 -7.40 5.47
CA ASP A 135 5.53 -6.93 6.83
C ASP A 135 4.57 -5.73 6.86
N LEU A 136 3.37 -5.94 6.32
CA LEU A 136 2.28 -4.97 6.35
C LEU A 136 1.45 -5.12 7.62
N MET A 137 1.46 -4.09 8.46
CA MET A 137 0.60 -3.92 9.61
C MET A 137 -0.66 -3.14 9.20
N ALA A 138 -1.81 -3.77 9.33
CA ALA A 138 -3.11 -3.13 9.23
C ALA A 138 -3.70 -2.96 10.64
N VAL A 139 -4.19 -1.75 10.95
CA VAL A 139 -4.79 -1.39 12.24
C VAL A 139 -6.22 -0.93 12.00
N VAL A 140 -7.18 -1.63 12.60
CA VAL A 140 -8.61 -1.29 12.57
C VAL A 140 -9.03 -0.79 13.94
N THR A 141 -9.44 0.47 14.04
CA THR A 141 -9.62 1.16 15.33
C THR A 141 -11.05 1.19 15.84
N ASN A 142 -12.06 1.19 14.95
CA ASN A 142 -13.46 1.43 15.32
C ASN A 142 -14.45 0.62 14.47
N GLU A 143 -14.24 -0.68 14.38
CA GLU A 143 -15.20 -1.59 13.72
C GLU A 143 -16.43 -1.80 14.62
N PRO A 144 -17.66 -1.56 14.13
CA PRO A 144 -18.88 -1.77 14.89
C PRO A 144 -19.11 -3.24 15.24
N SER A 145 -19.89 -3.48 16.29
CA SER A 145 -20.09 -4.84 16.82
C SER A 145 -20.75 -5.81 15.84
N ASP A 146 -21.59 -5.30 14.95
CA ASP A 146 -22.35 -6.05 13.95
C ASP A 146 -21.72 -5.99 12.55
N PHE A 147 -20.49 -5.49 12.45
CA PHE A 147 -19.71 -5.30 11.23
C PHE A 147 -20.31 -4.31 10.23
N TYR A 148 -19.46 -3.39 9.78
CA TYR A 148 -19.82 -2.45 8.73
C TYR A 148 -19.73 -3.12 7.36
N PHE A 149 -20.88 -3.21 6.69
CA PHE A 149 -20.97 -3.58 5.28
C PHE A 149 -21.36 -2.35 4.47
N PRO A 150 -20.59 -1.97 3.43
CA PRO A 150 -20.92 -0.85 2.57
C PRO A 150 -22.23 -1.06 1.80
N GLU A 151 -22.85 0.04 1.37
CA GLU A 151 -24.04 0.02 0.49
C GLU A 151 -23.78 0.87 -0.78
N PRO A 152 -23.72 0.26 -1.98
CA PRO A 152 -23.76 -1.18 -2.24
C PRO A 152 -22.52 -1.90 -1.72
N ASN A 153 -22.68 -3.17 -1.34
CA ASN A 153 -21.59 -3.98 -0.80
C ASN A 153 -20.51 -4.21 -1.86
N TYR A 154 -19.31 -3.69 -1.59
CA TYR A 154 -18.13 -3.88 -2.43
C TYR A 154 -17.12 -4.88 -1.85
N LEU A 155 -17.40 -5.45 -0.67
CA LEU A 155 -16.55 -6.48 -0.08
C LEU A 155 -16.68 -7.80 -0.87
N PRO A 156 -15.65 -8.66 -0.87
CA PRO A 156 -15.71 -9.96 -1.55
C PRO A 156 -16.58 -10.99 -0.82
N ILE A 157 -17.24 -10.59 0.26
CA ILE A 157 -18.06 -11.44 1.12
C ILE A 157 -19.36 -10.72 1.47
N ASP A 158 -20.36 -11.49 1.86
CA ASP A 158 -21.62 -10.99 2.42
C ASP A 158 -21.80 -11.45 3.88
N ARG A 159 -22.91 -11.01 4.50
CA ARG A 159 -23.23 -11.34 5.89
C ARG A 159 -23.54 -12.83 6.10
N ALA A 160 -24.08 -13.51 5.09
CA ALA A 160 -24.42 -14.93 5.19
C ALA A 160 -23.13 -15.76 5.25
N PHE A 161 -22.21 -15.51 4.32
CA PHE A 161 -20.88 -16.10 4.34
C PHE A 161 -20.14 -15.80 5.65
N LEU A 162 -20.16 -14.54 6.11
CA LEU A 162 -19.48 -14.15 7.35
C LEU A 162 -19.98 -14.95 8.56
N THR A 163 -21.28 -15.17 8.66
CA THR A 163 -21.89 -15.91 9.78
C THR A 163 -21.33 -17.34 9.86
N GLU A 164 -21.21 -18.02 8.72
CA GLU A 164 -20.60 -19.35 8.65
C GLU A 164 -19.09 -19.30 8.92
N TYR A 165 -18.41 -18.28 8.40
CA TYR A 165 -16.96 -18.12 8.51
C TYR A 165 -16.49 -17.87 9.95
N ILE A 166 -17.26 -17.10 10.74
CA ILE A 166 -16.98 -16.86 12.16
C ILE A 166 -16.89 -18.19 12.93
N GLY A 167 -17.78 -19.15 12.65
CA GLY A 167 -17.73 -20.49 13.27
C GLY A 167 -16.43 -21.24 12.97
N GLN A 168 -15.82 -21.03 11.80
CA GLN A 168 -14.55 -21.66 11.44
C GLN A 168 -13.34 -21.10 12.22
N ILE A 169 -13.50 -19.98 12.94
CA ILE A 169 -12.47 -19.39 13.81
C ILE A 169 -12.80 -19.62 15.28
N LEU A 170 -14.06 -19.47 15.68
CA LEU A 170 -14.48 -19.55 17.08
C LEU A 170 -14.72 -20.99 17.55
N ASP A 171 -15.20 -21.87 16.68
CA ASP A 171 -15.60 -23.23 17.06
C ASP A 171 -14.54 -24.25 16.68
N ASP A 172 -14.55 -25.41 17.35
CA ASP A 172 -13.77 -26.59 16.95
C ASP A 172 -14.41 -27.26 15.73
N SER A 173 -14.54 -26.49 14.65
CA SER A 173 -15.27 -26.87 13.46
C SER A 173 -14.55 -27.99 12.71
N PRO A 174 -15.25 -29.10 12.37
CA PRO A 174 -14.65 -30.22 11.67
C PRO A 174 -14.22 -29.81 10.26
N ILE A 175 -13.23 -30.54 9.74
CA ILE A 175 -12.75 -30.34 8.38
C ILE A 175 -13.83 -30.77 7.39
N HIS A 176 -14.29 -29.86 6.54
CA HIS A 176 -15.13 -30.17 5.38
C HIS A 176 -14.29 -30.63 4.18
N GLN A 177 -14.90 -31.34 3.22
CA GLN A 177 -14.21 -31.77 2.00
C GLN A 177 -13.55 -30.59 1.29
N GLY A 178 -12.24 -30.69 1.03
CA GLY A 178 -11.45 -29.67 0.34
C GLY A 178 -10.75 -28.65 1.25
N VAL A 179 -11.13 -28.55 2.52
CA VAL A 179 -10.45 -27.71 3.52
C VAL A 179 -9.37 -28.57 4.20
N LYS A 180 -8.15 -28.06 4.39
CA LYS A 180 -7.06 -28.82 5.04
C LYS A 180 -7.00 -28.65 6.55
N TYR A 181 -7.50 -27.52 7.04
CA TYR A 181 -7.58 -27.15 8.46
C TYR A 181 -8.59 -26.01 8.61
N THR A 182 -9.16 -25.84 9.80
CA THR A 182 -9.86 -24.61 10.21
C THR A 182 -9.01 -23.89 11.26
N TYR A 183 -9.14 -22.57 11.36
CA TYR A 183 -8.42 -21.82 12.40
C TYR A 183 -8.91 -22.21 13.79
N GLY A 184 -10.21 -22.42 13.95
CA GLY A 184 -10.82 -22.86 15.19
C GLY A 184 -10.28 -24.21 15.68
N GLN A 185 -10.12 -25.19 14.79
CA GLN A 185 -9.47 -26.46 15.16
C GLN A 185 -8.04 -26.26 15.68
N ARG A 186 -7.24 -25.39 15.02
CA ARG A 186 -5.87 -25.06 15.45
C ARG A 186 -5.85 -24.39 16.83
N LEU A 187 -6.86 -23.57 17.13
CA LEU A 187 -6.99 -22.83 18.39
C LEU A 187 -7.58 -23.67 19.52
N ARG A 188 -8.44 -24.66 19.23
CA ARG A 188 -9.23 -25.41 20.21
C ARG A 188 -8.63 -26.77 20.57
N SER A 189 -8.36 -27.61 19.57
CA SER A 189 -8.15 -29.05 19.80
C SER A 189 -6.83 -29.57 19.24
N TRP A 190 -6.25 -28.90 18.23
CA TRP A 190 -5.07 -29.39 17.50
C TRP A 190 -3.87 -29.72 18.40
N PHE A 191 -3.55 -28.85 19.36
CA PHE A 191 -2.44 -29.05 20.30
C PHE A 191 -2.86 -29.77 21.59
N GLY A 192 -4.05 -30.38 21.61
CA GLY A 192 -4.63 -31.03 22.79
C GLY A 192 -5.03 -30.07 23.92
N ARG A 193 -5.09 -28.77 23.62
CA ARG A 193 -5.42 -27.69 24.56
C ARG A 193 -6.21 -26.61 23.85
N ASP A 194 -7.27 -26.12 24.52
CA ASP A 194 -8.04 -24.98 24.06
C ASP A 194 -7.32 -23.68 24.40
N GLN A 195 -6.63 -23.12 23.42
CA GLN A 195 -5.79 -21.94 23.59
C GLN A 195 -6.61 -20.67 23.86
N ILE A 196 -7.85 -20.56 23.36
CA ILE A 196 -8.69 -19.38 23.64
C ILE A 196 -9.18 -19.45 25.09
N ALA A 197 -9.61 -20.61 25.56
CA ALA A 197 -9.97 -20.79 26.97
C ALA A 197 -8.76 -20.50 27.88
N GLN A 198 -7.56 -20.93 27.50
CA GLN A 198 -6.33 -20.62 28.23
C GLN A 198 -6.04 -19.11 28.27
N VAL A 199 -6.17 -18.40 27.15
CA VAL A 199 -5.99 -16.94 27.08
C VAL A 199 -7.01 -16.20 27.94
N ILE A 200 -8.29 -16.57 27.87
CA ILE A 200 -9.35 -15.97 28.70
C ILE A 200 -9.03 -16.16 30.18
N ASN A 201 -8.74 -17.40 30.61
CA ASN A 201 -8.41 -17.70 32.00
C ASN A 201 -7.16 -16.94 32.48
N LYS A 202 -6.18 -16.80 31.60
CA LYS A 202 -4.94 -16.07 31.90
C LYS A 202 -5.21 -14.59 32.12
N LEU A 203 -5.97 -13.93 31.23
CA LEU A 203 -6.29 -12.51 31.37
C LEU A 203 -7.24 -12.22 32.55
N ILE A 204 -8.12 -13.16 32.91
CA ILE A 204 -8.91 -13.05 34.16
C ILE A 204 -7.97 -13.07 35.38
N SER A 205 -6.98 -13.97 35.40
CA SER A 205 -6.04 -14.09 36.52
C SER A 205 -5.01 -12.96 36.58
N GLU A 206 -4.60 -12.44 35.42
CA GLU A 206 -3.50 -11.48 35.25
C GLU A 206 -3.84 -10.61 34.02
N ILE A 207 -4.60 -9.54 34.22
CA ILE A 207 -5.06 -8.67 33.12
C ILE A 207 -3.90 -7.99 32.38
N ASP A 208 -2.80 -7.77 33.10
CA ASP A 208 -1.55 -7.21 32.58
C ASP A 208 -0.62 -8.23 31.92
N ALA A 209 -1.07 -9.47 31.74
CA ALA A 209 -0.26 -10.51 31.12
C ALA A 209 0.21 -10.11 29.71
N ALA A 210 1.53 -10.12 29.51
CA ALA A 210 2.14 -10.00 28.18
C ALA A 210 2.21 -11.36 27.45
N SER A 211 1.83 -12.46 28.10
CA SER A 211 1.96 -13.84 27.62
C SER A 211 0.62 -14.50 27.23
N ALA A 212 -0.42 -13.70 26.99
CA ALA A 212 -1.69 -14.16 26.43
C ALA A 212 -1.58 -14.36 24.90
N VAL A 213 -1.06 -15.53 24.50
CA VAL A 213 -0.73 -15.86 23.11
C VAL A 213 -1.36 -17.18 22.67
N MET A 214 -1.58 -17.33 21.36
CA MET A 214 -2.05 -18.56 20.72
C MET A 214 -1.21 -18.83 19.47
N SER A 215 -0.79 -20.08 19.28
CA SER A 215 -0.05 -20.53 18.10
C SER A 215 -0.94 -21.40 17.22
N LEU A 216 -0.93 -21.17 15.92
CA LEU A 216 -1.61 -22.00 14.94
C LEU A 216 -0.63 -22.85 14.14
N TRP A 217 0.63 -22.43 14.08
CA TRP A 217 1.68 -23.15 13.38
C TRP A 217 2.17 -24.37 14.16
N ASP A 218 2.15 -25.53 13.51
CA ASP A 218 2.78 -26.76 13.97
C ASP A 218 4.07 -26.98 13.16
N VAL A 219 5.15 -27.45 13.77
CA VAL A 219 6.39 -27.76 13.04
C VAL A 219 6.16 -28.75 11.90
N LYS A 220 5.19 -29.66 12.03
CA LYS A 220 4.79 -30.61 10.98
C LYS A 220 4.20 -29.95 9.73
N ASP A 221 3.79 -28.69 9.83
CA ASP A 221 3.28 -27.92 8.69
C ASP A 221 4.35 -27.62 7.63
N HIS A 222 5.63 -27.89 7.90
CA HIS A 222 6.69 -27.89 6.90
C HIS A 222 6.65 -29.12 5.98
N GLU A 223 6.06 -30.23 6.44
CA GLU A 223 6.15 -31.53 5.76
C GLU A 223 5.08 -31.71 4.68
N LYS A 224 3.95 -31.00 4.79
CA LYS A 224 2.81 -31.12 3.87
C LYS A 224 2.31 -29.74 3.45
N GLY A 225 1.97 -29.60 2.17
CA GLY A 225 1.40 -28.36 1.64
C GLY A 225 0.01 -28.07 2.20
N GLY A 226 -0.32 -26.78 2.35
CA GLY A 226 -1.60 -26.31 2.88
C GLY A 226 -1.59 -26.08 4.39
N SER A 227 -0.53 -25.44 4.86
CA SER A 227 -0.33 -24.99 6.24
C SER A 227 -1.06 -23.68 6.54
N PRO A 228 -1.29 -23.35 7.82
CA PRO A 228 -2.04 -22.17 8.20
C PRO A 228 -1.40 -20.87 7.72
N CYS A 229 -2.21 -19.97 7.15
CA CYS A 229 -1.79 -18.62 6.78
C CYS A 229 -1.62 -17.74 8.01
N LEU A 230 -2.61 -17.77 8.92
CA LEU A 230 -2.53 -17.22 10.27
C LEU A 230 -1.63 -18.10 11.15
N ASN A 231 -0.63 -17.55 11.81
CA ASN A 231 0.36 -18.34 12.56
C ASN A 231 0.34 -18.06 14.05
N HIS A 232 0.09 -16.80 14.42
CA HIS A 232 0.18 -16.36 15.80
C HIS A 232 -0.90 -15.32 16.12
N ILE A 233 -1.45 -15.39 17.32
CA ILE A 233 -2.33 -14.37 17.87
C ILE A 233 -1.78 -13.96 19.23
N TRP A 234 -1.72 -12.66 19.48
CA TRP A 234 -1.41 -12.07 20.77
C TRP A 234 -2.54 -11.15 21.21
N VAL A 235 -2.99 -11.31 22.45
CA VAL A 235 -4.06 -10.51 23.05
C VAL A 235 -3.48 -9.70 24.20
N ARG A 236 -3.76 -8.41 24.25
CA ARG A 236 -3.23 -7.51 25.29
C ARG A 236 -4.31 -6.55 25.75
N VAL A 237 -4.36 -6.31 27.06
CA VAL A 237 -5.17 -5.25 27.66
C VAL A 237 -4.25 -4.10 28.07
N VAL A 238 -4.55 -2.89 27.59
CA VAL A 238 -3.87 -1.65 27.95
C VAL A 238 -4.95 -0.59 28.16
N GLU A 239 -4.93 0.12 29.28
CA GLU A 239 -5.94 1.17 29.57
C GLU A 239 -7.39 0.68 29.43
N ASN A 240 -7.66 -0.55 29.86
CA ASN A 240 -8.95 -1.27 29.72
C ASN A 240 -9.38 -1.60 28.28
N GLU A 241 -8.55 -1.34 27.28
CA GLU A 241 -8.80 -1.75 25.90
C GLU A 241 -8.20 -3.13 25.62
N LEU A 242 -9.02 -4.10 25.21
CA LEU A 242 -8.55 -5.39 24.74
C LEU A 242 -8.22 -5.31 23.25
N SER A 243 -6.93 -5.36 22.93
CA SER A 243 -6.42 -5.41 21.55
C SER A 243 -6.06 -6.85 21.14
N LEU A 244 -6.17 -7.14 19.85
CA LEU A 244 -5.74 -8.41 19.25
C LEU A 244 -4.76 -8.14 18.12
N THR A 245 -3.59 -8.77 18.15
CA THR A 245 -2.63 -8.78 17.04
C THR A 245 -2.54 -10.18 16.44
N ALA A 246 -2.77 -10.30 15.14
CA ALA A 246 -2.68 -11.54 14.39
C ALA A 246 -1.54 -11.49 13.36
N ILE A 247 -0.69 -12.51 13.30
CA ILE A 247 0.42 -12.60 12.35
C ILE A 247 0.10 -13.63 11.26
N PHE A 248 0.11 -13.17 10.02
CA PHE A 248 -0.06 -14.00 8.82
C PHE A 248 1.28 -14.13 8.09
N ARG A 249 1.72 -15.35 7.79
CA ARG A 249 2.91 -15.58 6.95
C ARG A 249 2.67 -15.24 5.47
N SER A 250 1.42 -15.35 5.04
CA SER A 250 0.95 -15.17 3.66
C SER A 250 -0.51 -14.78 3.72
N ASN A 251 -0.90 -13.70 3.05
CA ASN A 251 -2.24 -13.15 3.16
C ASN A 251 -2.72 -12.61 1.81
N ASP A 252 -3.72 -13.29 1.24
CA ASP A 252 -4.46 -12.80 0.09
C ASP A 252 -5.30 -11.61 0.55
N MET A 253 -4.82 -10.43 0.19
CA MET A 253 -5.41 -9.18 0.61
C MET A 253 -6.69 -8.85 -0.14
N PHE A 254 -6.94 -9.44 -1.30
CA PHE A 254 -8.17 -9.16 -2.04
C PHE A 254 -9.30 -10.07 -1.58
N ALA A 255 -9.13 -11.39 -1.68
CA ALA A 255 -10.24 -12.33 -1.49
C ALA A 255 -10.42 -12.77 -0.02
N ALA A 256 -9.33 -12.90 0.74
CA ALA A 256 -9.36 -13.55 2.05
C ALA A 256 -9.32 -12.58 3.24
N TRP A 257 -8.54 -11.49 3.13
CA TRP A 257 -8.32 -10.58 4.26
C TRP A 257 -9.61 -10.04 4.91
N PRO A 258 -10.65 -9.61 4.18
CA PRO A 258 -11.89 -9.12 4.80
C PRO A 258 -12.55 -10.15 5.73
N ALA A 259 -12.67 -11.41 5.28
CA ALA A 259 -13.22 -12.49 6.09
C ALA A 259 -12.34 -12.80 7.32
N ASN A 260 -11.02 -12.91 7.10
CA ASN A 260 -10.05 -13.14 8.16
C ASN A 260 -10.12 -12.04 9.24
N ALA A 261 -10.15 -10.77 8.84
CA ALA A 261 -10.21 -9.64 9.76
C ALA A 261 -11.52 -9.60 10.54
N MET A 262 -12.67 -9.81 9.89
CA MET A 262 -13.96 -9.86 10.58
C MET A 262 -14.06 -11.04 11.55
N GLY A 263 -13.57 -12.21 11.16
CA GLY A 263 -13.52 -13.38 12.04
C GLY A 263 -12.57 -13.20 13.23
N LEU A 264 -11.41 -12.55 13.04
CA LEU A 264 -10.52 -12.19 14.15
C LEU A 264 -11.13 -11.13 15.08
N ARG A 265 -11.89 -10.17 14.53
CA ARG A 265 -12.64 -9.19 15.33
C ARG A 265 -13.74 -9.89 16.14
N ALA A 266 -14.43 -10.88 15.59
CA ALA A 266 -15.39 -11.71 16.33
C ALA A 266 -14.70 -12.48 17.46
N LEU A 267 -13.52 -13.05 17.21
CA LEU A 267 -12.72 -13.71 18.25
C LEU A 267 -12.30 -12.74 19.36
N GLN A 268 -11.84 -11.54 19.00
CA GLN A 268 -11.49 -10.47 19.94
C GLN A 268 -12.69 -10.10 20.82
N GLN A 269 -13.87 -9.91 20.20
CA GLN A 269 -15.13 -9.63 20.91
C GLN A 269 -15.49 -10.75 21.88
N HIS A 270 -15.43 -12.01 21.42
CA HIS A 270 -15.70 -13.19 22.24
C HIS A 270 -14.80 -13.26 23.48
N ILE A 271 -13.48 -13.05 23.33
CA ILE A 271 -12.55 -13.06 24.46
C ILE A 271 -12.91 -11.95 25.46
N ARG A 272 -13.13 -10.73 24.97
CA ARG A 272 -13.52 -9.57 25.79
C ARG A 272 -14.82 -9.81 26.54
N ASP A 273 -15.82 -10.37 25.87
CA ASP A 273 -17.13 -10.68 26.46
C ASP A 273 -17.03 -11.79 27.52
N GLU A 274 -16.25 -12.83 27.26
CA GLU A 274 -16.06 -13.91 28.25
C GLU A 274 -15.28 -13.45 29.48
N ILE A 275 -14.28 -12.57 29.34
CA ILE A 275 -13.62 -11.95 30.49
C ILE A 275 -14.61 -11.10 31.29
N SER A 276 -15.38 -10.23 30.61
CA SER A 276 -16.33 -9.33 31.25
C SER A 276 -17.47 -10.08 31.98
N LYS A 277 -17.89 -11.24 31.46
CA LYS A 277 -18.89 -12.10 32.12
C LYS A 277 -18.38 -12.81 33.37
N ARG A 278 -17.06 -13.02 33.47
CA ARG A 278 -16.44 -13.93 34.44
C ARG A 278 -15.51 -13.22 35.43
N SER A 279 -15.44 -11.89 35.37
CA SER A 279 -14.59 -11.05 36.21
C SER A 279 -15.20 -9.64 36.36
N ASP A 280 -14.63 -8.82 37.23
CA ASP A 280 -15.06 -7.43 37.43
C ASP A 280 -14.40 -6.44 36.45
N TYR A 281 -13.63 -6.92 35.47
CA TYR A 281 -12.99 -6.05 34.48
C TYR A 281 -14.01 -5.47 33.50
N ASN A 282 -14.03 -4.14 33.41
CA ASN A 282 -14.81 -3.42 32.40
C ASN A 282 -13.93 -3.11 31.19
N LEU A 283 -13.96 -3.99 30.19
CA LEU A 283 -13.09 -3.91 29.02
C LEU A 283 -13.83 -3.35 27.80
N SER A 284 -13.19 -2.39 27.13
CA SER A 284 -13.60 -1.92 25.81
C SER A 284 -12.88 -2.69 24.70
N MET A 285 -13.45 -2.62 23.49
CA MET A 285 -12.80 -3.15 22.30
C MET A 285 -11.67 -2.22 21.88
N GLY A 286 -10.43 -2.68 22.02
CA GLY A 286 -9.27 -2.00 21.44
C GLY A 286 -9.12 -2.29 19.94
N PRO A 287 -8.00 -1.85 19.34
CA PRO A 287 -7.72 -2.08 17.92
C PRO A 287 -7.57 -3.57 17.58
N LEU A 288 -8.01 -3.94 16.39
CA LEU A 288 -7.60 -5.17 15.73
C LEU A 288 -6.38 -4.87 14.85
N ILE A 289 -5.30 -5.62 15.05
CA ILE A 289 -4.07 -5.50 14.28
C ILE A 289 -3.83 -6.81 13.52
N THR A 290 -3.55 -6.71 12.21
CA THR A 290 -3.02 -7.83 11.43
C THR A 290 -1.65 -7.47 10.88
N ILE A 291 -0.64 -8.32 11.10
CA ILE A 291 0.69 -8.21 10.51
C ILE A 291 0.80 -9.30 9.45
N SER A 292 0.94 -8.90 8.20
CA SER A 292 1.08 -9.81 7.07
C SER A 292 2.51 -9.77 6.54
N GLN A 293 3.26 -10.84 6.78
CA GLN A 293 4.65 -10.98 6.34
C GLN A 293 4.75 -11.02 4.81
N SER A 294 3.74 -11.60 4.15
CA SER A 294 3.50 -11.47 2.71
C SER A 294 2.07 -10.99 2.50
N ALA A 295 1.90 -9.70 2.22
CA ALA A 295 0.63 -9.08 1.87
C ALA A 295 0.53 -8.94 0.36
N HIS A 296 -0.35 -9.69 -0.29
CA HIS A 296 -0.36 -9.76 -1.75
C HIS A 296 -1.75 -9.74 -2.38
N ILE A 297 -1.78 -9.34 -3.65
CA ILE A 297 -2.93 -9.47 -4.55
C ILE A 297 -2.51 -10.24 -5.80
N TYR A 298 -3.34 -11.18 -6.24
CA TYR A 298 -3.10 -11.98 -7.44
C TYR A 298 -3.45 -11.18 -8.71
N ASP A 299 -2.78 -11.51 -9.81
CA ASP A 299 -2.90 -10.80 -11.09
C ASP A 299 -4.31 -10.84 -11.70
N ASP A 300 -5.04 -11.94 -11.51
CA ASP A 300 -6.45 -12.08 -11.87
C ASP A 300 -7.39 -11.11 -11.12
N THR A 301 -6.96 -10.54 -9.99
CA THR A 301 -7.74 -9.56 -9.21
C THR A 301 -7.41 -8.10 -9.53
N TRP A 302 -6.34 -7.81 -10.28
CA TRP A 302 -5.83 -6.45 -10.43
C TRP A 302 -6.84 -5.45 -11.03
N GLU A 303 -7.63 -5.85 -12.01
CA GLU A 303 -8.64 -4.98 -12.62
C GLU A 303 -9.76 -4.63 -11.61
N ASN A 304 -10.18 -5.60 -10.80
CA ASN A 304 -11.18 -5.39 -9.77
C ASN A 304 -10.65 -4.46 -8.67
N VAL A 305 -9.38 -4.62 -8.29
CA VAL A 305 -8.69 -3.73 -7.36
C VAL A 305 -8.64 -2.30 -7.90
N GLU A 306 -8.24 -2.11 -9.16
CA GLU A 306 -8.18 -0.79 -9.80
C GLU A 306 -9.56 -0.10 -9.82
N ARG A 307 -10.62 -0.85 -10.18
CA ARG A 307 -12.00 -0.34 -10.19
C ARG A 307 -12.49 0.04 -8.80
N LEU A 308 -12.17 -0.77 -7.79
CA LEU A 308 -12.51 -0.49 -6.40
C LEU A 308 -11.80 0.78 -5.90
N ILE A 309 -10.50 0.91 -6.14
CA ILE A 309 -9.72 2.09 -5.77
C ILE A 309 -10.31 3.33 -6.42
N ALA A 310 -10.55 3.31 -7.73
CA ALA A 310 -11.11 4.44 -8.47
C ALA A 310 -12.50 4.89 -7.98
N THR A 311 -13.28 4.00 -7.36
CA THR A 311 -14.65 4.29 -6.91
C THR A 311 -14.76 4.59 -5.41
N GLN A 312 -13.83 4.10 -4.59
CA GLN A 312 -13.93 4.17 -3.13
C GLN A 312 -12.78 4.91 -2.46
N TYR A 313 -11.55 4.82 -2.98
CA TYR A 313 -10.38 5.38 -2.29
C TYR A 313 -10.48 6.90 -2.13
N ASP A 314 -10.89 7.61 -3.19
CA ASP A 314 -11.09 9.05 -3.14
C ASP A 314 -12.16 9.46 -2.12
N LYS A 315 -13.23 8.68 -1.97
CA LYS A 315 -14.27 8.95 -0.97
C LYS A 315 -13.72 8.81 0.46
N ILE A 316 -12.86 7.80 0.68
CA ILE A 316 -12.24 7.55 1.98
C ILE A 316 -11.27 8.67 2.34
N VAL A 317 -10.36 9.06 1.44
CA VAL A 317 -9.37 10.11 1.74
C VAL A 317 -9.99 11.50 1.86
N ASN A 318 -11.12 11.75 1.18
CA ASN A 318 -11.83 13.02 1.29
C ASN A 318 -12.72 13.14 2.54
N GLN A 319 -12.97 12.03 3.25
CA GLN A 319 -13.58 12.06 4.59
C GLN A 319 -12.53 12.46 5.62
N ARG A 320 -12.19 13.74 5.62
CA ARG A 320 -11.15 14.29 6.50
C ARG A 320 -11.55 14.20 7.96
N ASP A 321 -10.71 13.50 8.71
CA ASP A 321 -10.64 13.59 10.16
C ASP A 321 -9.38 14.38 10.48
N PHE A 322 -9.51 15.49 11.20
CA PHE A 322 -8.38 16.35 11.56
C PHE A 322 -7.64 15.85 12.80
N PHE A 323 -8.00 14.67 13.31
CA PHE A 323 -7.30 14.03 14.41
C PHE A 323 -5.89 13.58 13.98
N ASP A 324 -4.88 14.04 14.72
CA ASP A 324 -3.50 13.58 14.62
C ASP A 324 -3.03 13.12 16.02
N PRO A 325 -2.50 11.88 16.17
CA PRO A 325 -1.98 11.42 17.46
C PRO A 325 -0.79 12.25 17.96
N SER A 326 -0.13 13.01 17.08
CA SER A 326 0.93 13.95 17.45
C SER A 326 0.41 15.20 18.14
N GLY A 327 -0.91 15.40 18.24
CA GLY A 327 -1.51 16.54 18.92
C GLY A 327 -2.00 17.64 17.99
N ASN A 328 -2.41 18.74 18.62
CA ASN A 328 -2.85 19.95 17.93
C ASN A 328 -1.74 21.01 17.94
N PHE A 329 -1.77 21.93 16.99
CA PHE A 329 -0.76 22.97 16.86
C PHE A 329 -1.40 24.35 16.75
N LEU A 330 -1.02 25.24 17.66
CA LEU A 330 -1.48 26.61 17.72
C LEU A 330 -0.36 27.53 17.26
N ILE A 331 -0.63 28.35 16.23
CA ILE A 331 0.31 29.29 15.66
C ILE A 331 -0.11 30.71 16.04
N SER A 332 0.85 31.51 16.47
CA SER A 332 0.66 32.93 16.76
C SER A 332 1.88 33.73 16.32
N VAL A 333 1.70 35.04 16.18
CA VAL A 333 2.78 35.99 15.87
C VAL A 333 2.96 36.93 17.05
N GLU A 334 4.10 36.82 17.73
CA GLU A 334 4.43 37.61 18.91
C GLU A 334 5.79 38.30 18.76
N LYS A 335 5.88 39.60 19.07
CA LYS A 335 7.16 40.32 19.27
C LYS A 335 8.23 40.03 18.21
N GLU A 336 7.82 40.17 16.95
CA GLU A 336 8.59 39.88 15.74
C GLU A 336 8.88 38.40 15.41
N GLN A 337 8.27 37.42 16.06
CA GLN A 337 8.53 36.00 15.80
C GLN A 337 7.23 35.22 15.65
N ILE A 338 7.32 34.07 15.00
CA ILE A 338 6.24 33.10 14.94
C ILE A 338 6.43 32.16 16.14
N LEU A 339 5.38 31.96 16.91
CA LEU A 339 5.29 31.00 18.00
C LEU A 339 4.36 29.87 17.57
N LEU A 340 4.84 28.63 17.63
CA LEU A 340 4.07 27.41 17.39
C LEU A 340 4.05 26.59 18.68
N GLN A 341 2.87 26.31 19.21
CA GLN A 341 2.66 25.53 20.43
C GLN A 341 2.01 24.20 20.07
N GLN A 342 2.59 23.10 20.55
CA GLN A 342 2.01 21.77 20.41
C GLN A 342 1.24 21.42 21.67
N THR A 343 0.02 20.92 21.52
CA THR A 343 -0.82 20.46 22.64
C THR A 343 -1.20 19.00 22.49
N THR A 344 -1.40 18.29 23.59
CA THR A 344 -1.97 16.93 23.54
C THR A 344 -3.33 16.93 22.81
N PRO A 345 -3.70 15.86 22.08
CA PRO A 345 -4.98 15.78 21.36
C PRO A 345 -6.21 15.90 22.27
N GLY A 346 -6.11 15.42 23.52
CA GLY A 346 -7.21 15.35 24.48
C GLY A 346 -7.25 16.50 25.47
N SER A 347 -6.28 16.55 26.39
CA SER A 347 -6.29 17.49 27.52
C SER A 347 -6.01 18.95 27.12
N GLY A 348 -5.41 19.17 25.95
CA GLY A 348 -4.98 20.50 25.50
C GLY A 348 -3.73 21.01 26.21
N GLU A 349 -3.08 20.19 27.05
CA GLU A 349 -1.82 20.54 27.70
C GLU A 349 -0.72 20.83 26.67
N ILE A 350 -0.01 21.95 26.84
CA ILE A 350 1.12 22.33 26.00
C ILE A 350 2.32 21.43 26.32
N VAL A 351 2.79 20.70 25.33
CA VAL A 351 3.92 19.76 25.47
C VAL A 351 5.21 20.24 24.81
N ALA A 352 5.11 21.17 23.85
CA ALA A 352 6.26 21.78 23.20
C ALA A 352 5.94 23.19 22.68
N CYS A 353 6.99 24.00 22.56
CA CYS A 353 6.92 25.35 22.00
C CYS A 353 8.11 25.57 21.06
N TYR A 354 7.84 26.08 19.87
CA TYR A 354 8.82 26.35 18.83
C TYR A 354 8.72 27.82 18.44
N GLN A 355 9.85 28.51 18.30
CA GLN A 355 9.89 29.94 18.03
C GLN A 355 10.90 30.29 16.93
N GLY A 356 10.51 31.16 16.01
CA GLY A 356 11.42 31.64 14.99
C GLY A 356 10.76 32.48 13.89
N LYS A 357 11.60 33.07 13.03
CA LYS A 357 11.16 33.86 11.86
C LYS A 357 11.11 33.04 10.55
N ASN A 358 11.69 31.84 10.51
CA ASN A 358 11.83 31.05 9.28
C ASN A 358 10.88 29.83 9.28
N PRO A 359 9.83 29.82 8.44
CA PRO A 359 8.86 28.72 8.35
C PRO A 359 9.51 27.37 8.08
N LEU A 360 10.47 27.31 7.15
CA LEU A 360 11.14 26.07 6.77
C LEU A 360 11.99 25.51 7.91
N LYS A 361 12.58 26.37 8.75
CA LYS A 361 13.32 25.91 9.94
C LYS A 361 12.37 25.31 10.97
N LEU A 362 11.25 26.00 11.25
CA LEU A 362 10.25 25.56 12.21
C LEU A 362 9.62 24.22 11.79
N ILE A 363 9.22 24.08 10.52
CA ILE A 363 8.60 22.83 10.05
C ILE A 363 9.59 21.65 10.06
N ARG A 364 10.88 21.89 9.80
CA ARG A 364 11.92 20.84 9.89
C ARG A 364 12.15 20.39 11.33
N GLU A 365 12.19 21.32 12.26
CA GLU A 365 12.32 21.03 13.69
C GLU A 365 11.08 20.27 14.21
N LEU A 366 9.90 20.68 13.76
CA LEU A 366 8.65 20.01 14.08
C LEU A 366 8.63 18.57 13.56
N ALA A 367 8.95 18.36 12.28
CA ALA A 367 8.99 17.02 11.68
C ALA A 367 10.05 16.12 12.33
N ALA A 368 11.18 16.69 12.76
CA ALA A 368 12.22 15.93 13.46
C ALA A 368 11.81 15.51 14.88
N THR A 369 11.03 16.34 15.57
CA THR A 369 10.56 16.08 16.94
C THR A 369 9.27 15.27 16.99
N ASN A 370 8.51 15.25 15.89
CA ASN A 370 7.25 14.51 15.74
C ASN A 370 7.32 13.55 14.55
N PRO A 371 8.07 12.44 14.63
CA PRO A 371 8.25 11.52 13.49
C PRO A 371 6.96 10.80 13.06
N ALA A 372 5.91 10.83 13.88
CA ALA A 372 4.62 10.20 13.62
C ALA A 372 3.55 11.16 13.08
N ILE A 373 3.88 12.45 12.94
CA ILE A 373 2.93 13.45 12.44
C ILE A 373 2.45 13.11 11.04
N ILE A 374 1.15 13.30 10.79
CA ILE A 374 0.55 12.92 9.52
C ILE A 374 1.08 13.85 8.42
N PRO A 375 1.47 13.34 7.23
CA PRO A 375 2.03 14.17 6.17
C PRO A 375 1.14 15.33 5.72
N GLU A 376 -0.19 15.13 5.66
CA GLU A 376 -1.15 16.20 5.34
C GLU A 376 -1.13 17.31 6.40
N HIS A 377 -1.01 16.94 7.68
CA HIS A 377 -0.94 17.89 8.78
C HIS A 377 0.33 18.75 8.70
N ILE A 378 1.49 18.13 8.42
CA ILE A 378 2.73 18.87 8.13
C ILE A 378 2.57 19.80 6.93
N GLY A 379 1.89 19.35 5.87
CA GLY A 379 1.59 20.18 4.70
C GLY A 379 0.81 21.43 5.08
N TYR A 380 -0.26 21.27 5.87
CA TYR A 380 -1.06 22.37 6.41
C TYR A 380 -0.23 23.32 7.29
N LEU A 381 0.56 22.79 8.23
CA LEU A 381 1.40 23.62 9.12
C LEU A 381 2.44 24.41 8.33
N GLY A 382 2.99 23.84 7.25
CA GLY A 382 3.88 24.56 6.34
C GLY A 382 3.20 25.79 5.71
N ILE A 383 1.93 25.65 5.28
CA ILE A 383 1.13 26.75 4.71
C ILE A 383 0.87 27.82 5.77
N GLU A 384 0.40 27.43 6.96
CA GLU A 384 0.09 28.38 8.04
C GLU A 384 1.32 29.10 8.57
N LEU A 385 2.45 28.41 8.72
CA LEU A 385 3.73 29.05 9.09
C LEU A 385 4.19 30.06 8.02
N GLN A 386 4.02 29.73 6.73
CA GLN A 386 4.36 30.64 5.64
C GLN A 386 3.44 31.87 5.62
N LYS A 387 2.15 31.68 5.93
CA LYS A 387 1.19 32.77 6.09
C LYS A 387 1.53 33.66 7.30
N ALA A 388 1.84 33.07 8.45
CA ALA A 388 2.29 33.80 9.64
C ALA A 388 3.56 34.61 9.35
N TYR A 389 4.50 34.06 8.59
CA TYR A 389 5.69 34.80 8.13
C TYR A 389 5.33 36.00 7.25
N ASN A 390 4.40 35.85 6.31
CA ASN A 390 3.98 36.95 5.43
C ASN A 390 3.30 38.07 6.23
N CYS A 391 2.41 37.71 7.17
CA CYS A 391 1.78 38.65 8.10
C CYS A 391 2.84 39.40 8.92
N LEU A 392 3.80 38.67 9.50
CA LEU A 392 4.91 39.23 10.25
C LEU A 392 5.74 40.21 9.42
N LYS A 393 6.09 39.84 8.17
CA LYS A 393 6.88 40.69 7.26
C LYS A 393 6.14 41.97 6.86
N ASN A 394 4.83 41.89 6.68
CA ASN A 394 3.99 43.00 6.24
C ASN A 394 3.35 43.77 7.40
N ASN A 395 3.66 43.41 8.65
CA ASN A 395 3.07 43.97 9.86
C ASN A 395 1.52 43.91 9.88
N GLN A 396 0.98 42.80 9.38
CA GLN A 396 -0.46 42.49 9.37
C GLN A 396 -0.82 41.52 10.48
N PRO A 397 -2.06 41.57 11.02
CA PRO A 397 -2.51 40.56 11.98
C PRO A 397 -2.56 39.19 11.31
N TYR A 398 -2.06 38.18 12.02
CA TYR A 398 -2.20 36.78 11.64
C TYR A 398 -3.36 36.16 12.41
N ILE A 399 -4.23 35.44 11.70
CA ILE A 399 -5.29 34.61 12.28
C ILE A 399 -5.16 33.25 11.61
N GLN A 400 -4.93 32.20 12.41
CA GLN A 400 -4.88 30.82 11.93
C GLN A 400 -6.23 30.42 11.32
N ASP A 401 -6.21 29.56 10.30
CA ASP A 401 -7.40 29.02 9.61
C ASP A 401 -8.26 30.02 8.80
N GLN A 402 -7.77 31.26 8.58
CA GLN A 402 -8.46 32.30 7.80
C GLN A 402 -7.89 32.63 6.42
#